data_AF-A0AAE9I330-F1
#
_entry.id   AF-A0AAE9I330-F1
#
_cell.length_a   1.000
_cell.length_b   1.000
_cell.length_c   1.000
_cell.angle_alpha   90.00
_cell.angle_beta   90.00
_cell.angle_gamma   90.00
#
_symmetry.space_group_name_H-M   'P 1'
#
loop_
_entity.id
_entity.type
_entity.pdbx_description
1 polymer ?
#
loop_
_entity_poly.entity_id
_entity_poly.type
_entity_poly.pdbx_seq_one_letter_code
_entity_poly.pdbx_strand_id
1 'polypeptide(L)'
;MLLDSIGVALPHDPFEAASSLATHVIGSLPYIRYGGFERDADLAYGTVTVALAQLAAFASGFFGTADDILAQRTLTNYCTFQMMPPMREAFRQRVKTGQGVIRPSGRAPWMIATYPGNLVCPVCEPAAWHEYGTRAIFWPHRAPMVRACWRHGVQLVPMASGPEPNYPAECVREAGPAQSQFARDTVMLCQLGADCGQAAIGFEAQLAAAGVLRENGTYATAQFCRSFRTFCKHALDAPALQGVFDRPLFGQNVLHWVRCSGERYIAPLLLVLLLGWLRLAARSTAVSPLPAPAHPRRGRIIKRETSGWAGRYSVTPLSVDGRKHYGKADIERLLRAHCTYLQIATLCRMRPRAVHQFIADAGLRPLAVATRFAERRAAARRAWQSACQRHPGGSQRAIRKLEPRAYGWLVTNDKAWLLQQHQKTEAAKGWRRALLPTAGSAATIAEQVRQAGRTLSAASRTGRCSKAGLCRALGVTPYLLERWRSASPLIATAIKRALEGDA
;
A
#
# COMPACT_ATOMS: atom_id res chain seq x y z
N MET A 1 4.17 36.34 33.15
CA MET A 1 4.20 35.62 34.45
C MET A 1 3.39 34.35 34.30
N LEU A 2 4.05 33.21 34.03
CA LEU A 2 3.47 31.86 33.95
C LEU A 2 4.58 30.87 34.37
N LEU A 3 5.06 30.97 35.61
CA LEU A 3 6.14 30.15 36.16
C LEU A 3 5.75 29.42 37.46
N ASP A 4 4.45 29.27 37.76
CA ASP A 4 4.00 28.72 39.06
C ASP A 4 3.39 27.32 39.01
N SER A 5 3.77 26.50 38.02
CA SER A 5 3.55 25.04 38.13
C SER A 5 4.63 24.27 37.38
N ILE A 6 5.86 24.35 37.87
CA ILE A 6 6.83 23.29 37.58
C ILE A 6 6.33 22.05 38.36
N GLY A 7 5.49 21.24 37.71
CA GLY A 7 5.12 19.94 38.24
C GLY A 7 6.38 19.12 38.51
N VAL A 8 6.43 18.44 39.65
CA VAL A 8 7.51 17.51 39.97
C VAL A 8 7.56 16.46 38.86
N ALA A 9 8.67 16.39 38.12
CA ALA A 9 8.84 15.39 37.09
C ALA A 9 9.03 14.01 37.76
N LEU A 10 7.98 13.20 37.79
CA LEU A 10 8.03 11.83 38.26
C LEU A 10 8.65 10.93 37.18
N PRO A 11 9.36 9.84 37.52
CA PRO A 11 9.86 8.90 36.54
C PRO A 11 8.69 8.27 35.76
N HIS A 12 8.60 8.57 34.45
CA HIS A 12 7.54 8.06 33.58
C HIS A 12 7.99 6.80 32.81
N ASP A 13 7.06 5.87 32.58
CA ASP A 13 7.29 4.65 31.82
C ASP A 13 7.96 4.92 30.46
N PRO A 14 9.01 4.17 30.06
CA PRO A 14 9.73 4.40 28.80
C PRO A 14 8.86 4.19 27.55
N PHE A 15 7.72 3.50 27.65
CA PHE A 15 6.77 3.30 26.55
C PHE A 15 5.63 4.33 26.53
N GLU A 16 5.61 5.27 27.49
CA GLU A 16 4.70 6.42 27.43
C GLU A 16 5.04 7.27 26.20
N ALA A 17 4.01 7.63 25.44
CA ALA A 17 4.14 8.38 24.19
C ALA A 17 4.60 9.82 24.47
N ALA A 18 5.44 10.36 23.58
CA ALA A 18 5.90 11.75 23.69
C ALA A 18 4.74 12.77 23.70
N SER A 19 3.62 12.47 23.04
CA SER A 19 2.41 13.29 23.10
C SER A 19 1.77 13.33 24.49
N SER A 20 1.79 12.21 25.22
CA SER A 20 1.30 12.11 26.61
C SER A 20 2.17 12.97 27.54
N LEU A 21 3.49 12.82 27.44
CA LEU A 21 4.45 13.61 28.21
C LEU A 21 4.32 15.11 27.92
N ALA A 22 4.12 15.49 26.66
CA ALA A 22 3.91 16.88 26.29
C ALA A 22 2.65 17.47 26.93
N THR A 23 1.57 16.69 27.02
CA THR A 23 0.36 17.10 27.73
C THR A 23 0.60 17.29 29.23
N HIS A 24 1.45 16.47 29.86
CA HIS A 24 1.79 16.63 31.27
C HIS A 24 2.65 17.87 31.53
N VAL A 25 3.73 18.06 30.77
CA VAL A 25 4.71 19.12 31.02
C VAL A 25 4.22 20.49 30.55
N ILE A 26 3.55 20.53 29.40
CA ILE A 26 3.19 21.79 28.74
C ILE A 26 1.68 22.08 28.83
N GLY A 27 0.91 21.14 29.41
CA GLY A 27 -0.54 21.17 29.40
C GLY A 27 -1.12 20.78 28.04
N SER A 28 -2.44 20.82 27.94
CA SER A 28 -3.14 20.77 26.66
C SER A 28 -2.94 22.10 25.91
N LEU A 29 -1.83 22.21 25.17
CA LEU A 29 -1.53 23.39 24.37
C LEU A 29 -2.64 23.67 23.34
N PRO A 30 -3.23 24.88 23.31
CA PRO A 30 -3.92 25.37 22.13
C PRO A 30 -2.88 25.67 21.03
N TYR A 31 -3.12 25.11 19.84
CA TYR A 31 -2.15 25.00 18.74
C TYR A 31 -1.45 26.31 18.30
N ILE A 32 -0.17 26.19 17.92
CA ILE A 32 0.59 27.19 17.17
C ILE A 32 -0.13 27.48 15.84
N ARG A 33 -0.53 28.75 15.65
CA ARG A 33 -1.11 29.29 14.42
C ARG A 33 -0.05 29.35 13.32
N TYR A 34 -0.28 28.67 12.21
CA TYR A 34 0.35 29.05 10.93
C TYR A 34 -0.72 29.10 9.85
N GLY A 35 -1.09 30.31 9.43
CA GLY A 35 -2.01 30.54 8.31
C GLY A 35 -3.51 30.34 8.57
N GLY A 36 -3.98 30.42 9.83
CA GLY A 36 -5.42 30.49 10.13
C GLY A 36 -6.21 29.17 10.01
N PHE A 37 -5.56 28.03 9.80
CA PHE A 37 -6.19 26.71 9.81
C PHE A 37 -5.72 25.90 11.02
N GLU A 38 -6.66 25.47 11.87
CA GLU A 38 -6.40 24.42 12.87
C GLU A 38 -6.00 23.13 12.13
N ARG A 39 -4.75 22.70 12.29
CA ARG A 39 -4.31 21.37 11.89
C ARG A 39 -3.70 20.70 13.09
N ASP A 40 -4.32 19.61 13.53
CA ASP A 40 -3.69 18.71 14.48
C ASP A 40 -2.39 18.18 13.84
N ALA A 41 -1.26 18.46 14.46
CA ALA A 41 0.01 17.87 14.08
C ALA A 41 0.10 16.44 14.63
N ASP A 42 -0.85 15.57 14.27
CA ASP A 42 -0.82 14.14 14.59
C ASP A 42 0.26 13.45 13.76
N LEU A 43 1.51 13.64 14.16
CA LEU A 43 2.66 12.96 13.61
C LEU A 43 2.80 11.58 14.26
N ALA A 44 3.34 10.63 13.49
CA ALA A 44 3.61 9.27 13.96
C ALA A 44 2.40 8.64 14.69
N TYR A 45 1.23 8.65 14.05
CA TYR A 45 0.00 8.09 14.62
C TYR A 45 -0.46 8.75 15.95
N GLY A 46 -0.17 10.04 16.12
CA GLY A 46 -0.56 10.83 17.30
C GLY A 46 0.33 10.59 18.51
N THR A 47 1.50 9.97 18.34
CA THR A 47 2.50 9.83 19.42
C THR A 47 3.40 11.05 19.57
N VAL A 48 3.29 12.02 18.65
CA VAL A 48 4.05 13.27 18.66
C VAL A 48 3.09 14.43 18.36
N THR A 49 2.94 15.34 19.31
CA THR A 49 2.05 16.53 19.21
C THR A 49 2.83 17.85 19.21
N VAL A 50 4.04 17.86 19.76
CA VAL A 50 4.98 18.99 19.79
C VAL A 50 6.35 18.54 19.25
N ALA A 51 7.22 19.49 18.92
CA ALA A 51 8.59 19.18 18.52
C ALA A 51 9.34 18.52 19.69
N LEU A 52 10.06 17.43 19.44
CA LEU A 52 10.73 16.69 20.53
C LEU A 52 11.84 17.49 21.20
N ALA A 53 12.52 18.38 20.47
CA ALA A 53 13.49 19.30 21.05
C ALA A 53 12.84 20.28 22.05
N GLN A 54 11.61 20.72 21.78
CA GLN A 54 10.86 21.57 22.71
C GLN A 54 10.48 20.76 23.96
N LEU A 55 9.96 19.55 23.79
CA LEU A 55 9.62 18.67 24.92
C LEU A 55 10.85 18.39 25.81
N ALA A 56 12.00 18.05 25.21
CA ALA A 56 13.25 17.83 25.93
C ALA A 56 13.70 19.08 26.69
N ALA A 57 13.58 20.27 26.07
CA ALA A 57 13.92 21.53 26.72
C ALA A 57 12.99 21.87 27.89
N PHE A 58 11.67 21.74 27.72
CA PHE A 58 10.70 21.98 28.79
C PHE A 58 10.87 21.02 29.97
N ALA A 59 11.21 19.76 29.70
CA ALA A 59 11.52 18.77 30.72
C ALA A 59 12.96 18.89 31.28
N SER A 60 13.74 19.91 30.89
CA SER A 60 15.15 20.06 31.27
C SER A 60 15.99 18.78 31.06
N GLY A 61 15.71 18.03 29.99
CA GLY A 61 16.37 16.77 29.67
C GLY A 61 15.93 15.55 30.48
N PHE A 62 14.97 15.68 31.39
CA PHE A 62 14.52 14.59 32.27
C PHE A 62 14.02 13.35 31.51
N PHE A 63 13.37 13.54 30.36
CA PHE A 63 12.92 12.43 29.50
C PHE A 63 13.96 11.97 28.47
N GLY A 64 15.19 12.46 28.57
CA GLY A 64 16.26 12.27 27.61
C GLY A 64 16.33 13.36 26.55
N THR A 65 17.23 13.17 25.59
CA THR A 65 17.39 14.07 24.44
C THR A 65 16.24 13.90 23.45
N ALA A 66 16.13 14.82 22.48
CA ALA A 66 15.16 14.68 21.39
C ALA A 66 15.34 13.35 20.61
N ASP A 67 16.57 12.82 20.54
CA ASP A 67 16.89 11.55 19.90
C ASP A 67 16.43 10.36 20.73
N ASP A 68 16.64 10.40 22.05
CA ASP A 68 16.16 9.37 22.97
C ASP A 68 14.64 9.27 22.94
N ILE A 69 13.95 10.43 23.02
CA ILE A 69 12.49 10.49 22.95
C ILE A 69 11.99 9.96 21.60
N LEU A 70 12.63 10.34 20.48
CA LEU A 70 12.27 9.84 19.15
C LEU A 70 12.35 8.32 19.09
N ALA A 71 13.45 7.75 19.59
CA ALA A 71 13.74 6.33 19.52
C ALA A 71 12.85 5.48 20.43
N GLN A 72 12.54 5.99 21.64
CA GLN A 72 11.93 5.18 22.70
C GLN A 72 10.43 5.48 22.89
N ARG A 73 9.97 6.69 22.57
CA ARG A 73 8.65 7.20 22.98
C ARG A 73 7.73 7.56 21.82
N THR A 74 8.05 7.14 20.59
CA THR A 74 7.26 7.48 19.39
C THR A 74 7.13 6.33 18.40
N LEU A 75 6.13 6.39 17.53
CA LEU A 75 6.00 5.52 16.36
C LEU A 75 6.77 6.03 15.13
N THR A 76 7.73 6.93 15.30
CA THR A 76 8.48 7.53 14.18
C THR A 76 9.22 6.46 13.38
N ASN A 77 9.94 5.56 14.06
CA ASN A 77 10.66 4.46 13.44
C ASN A 77 9.73 3.42 12.80
N TYR A 78 8.49 3.28 13.28
CA TYR A 78 7.48 2.48 12.59
C TYR A 78 7.04 3.15 11.27
N CYS A 79 6.92 4.48 11.24
CA CYS A 79 6.56 5.24 10.04
C CYS A 79 7.64 5.25 8.95
N THR A 80 8.93 5.20 9.31
CA THR A 80 10.06 5.32 8.35
C THR A 80 10.06 4.22 7.29
N PHE A 81 9.51 3.03 7.59
CA PHE A 81 9.35 1.95 6.61
C PHE A 81 8.49 2.38 5.41
N GLN A 82 7.55 3.32 5.58
CA GLN A 82 6.69 3.82 4.50
C GLN A 82 7.33 4.92 3.65
N MET A 83 8.59 5.22 3.90
CA MET A 83 9.29 6.38 3.34
C MET A 83 10.57 5.93 2.62
N MET A 84 10.94 6.68 1.59
CA MET A 84 12.28 6.57 0.96
C MET A 84 13.34 7.24 1.85
N PRO A 85 14.64 6.92 1.75
CA PRO A 85 15.66 7.43 2.66
C PRO A 85 15.67 8.96 2.85
N PRO A 86 15.58 9.81 1.80
CA PRO A 86 15.53 11.27 1.99
C PRO A 86 14.28 11.73 2.75
N MET A 87 13.15 11.01 2.58
CA MET A 87 11.91 11.31 3.29
C MET A 87 11.98 10.87 4.76
N ARG A 88 12.71 9.81 5.09
CA ARG A 88 12.92 9.36 6.47
C ARG A 88 13.65 10.43 7.26
N GLU A 89 14.73 10.96 6.70
CA GLU A 89 15.52 12.01 7.35
C GLU A 89 14.70 13.29 7.50
N ALA A 90 14.04 13.75 6.44
CA ALA A 90 13.16 14.91 6.51
C ALA A 90 12.03 14.73 7.57
N PHE A 91 11.47 13.53 7.70
CA PHE A 91 10.44 13.23 8.70
C PHE A 91 11.01 13.24 10.13
N ARG A 92 12.19 12.64 10.35
CA ARG A 92 12.88 12.68 11.64
C ARG A 92 13.21 14.10 12.06
N GLN A 93 13.79 14.90 11.14
CA GLN A 93 14.07 16.30 11.40
C GLN A 93 12.79 17.07 11.75
N ARG A 94 11.70 16.85 11.01
CA ARG A 94 10.40 17.47 11.30
C ARG A 94 9.87 17.10 12.69
N VAL A 95 9.97 15.84 13.09
CA VAL A 95 9.55 15.38 14.42
C VAL A 95 10.41 16.02 15.52
N LYS A 96 11.73 16.10 15.31
CA LYS A 96 12.67 16.69 16.28
C LYS A 96 12.50 18.20 16.45
N THR A 97 12.53 18.94 15.35
CA THR A 97 12.63 20.42 15.37
C THR A 97 11.30 21.13 15.16
N GLY A 98 10.27 20.42 14.70
CA GLY A 98 9.01 21.04 14.31
C GLY A 98 9.10 21.88 13.03
N GLN A 99 10.20 21.79 12.27
CA GLN A 99 10.41 22.53 11.01
C GLN A 99 10.37 21.59 9.79
N GLY A 100 10.00 22.12 8.62
CA GLY A 100 9.93 21.36 7.36
C GLY A 100 8.52 20.93 6.92
N VAL A 101 8.39 20.55 5.65
CA VAL A 101 7.11 20.22 5.00
C VAL A 101 6.69 18.78 5.29
N ILE A 102 5.43 18.59 5.67
CA ILE A 102 4.81 17.28 5.78
C ILE A 102 4.48 16.77 4.37
N ARG A 103 5.22 15.77 3.88
CA ARG A 103 4.72 14.87 2.83
C ARG A 103 4.25 13.60 3.52
N PRO A 104 3.00 13.52 3.99
CA PRO A 104 2.53 12.30 4.65
C PRO A 104 2.71 11.17 3.63
N SER A 105 3.35 10.06 4.04
CA SER A 105 3.25 8.83 3.27
C SER A 105 1.76 8.58 3.06
N GLY A 106 1.36 8.34 1.80
CA GLY A 106 -0.06 8.14 1.50
C GLY A 106 -0.61 7.03 2.37
N ARG A 107 -1.45 7.36 3.36
CA ARG A 107 -2.11 6.36 4.20
C ARG A 107 -2.93 5.48 3.27
N ALA A 108 -2.65 4.19 3.24
CA ALA A 108 -3.49 3.27 2.49
C ALA A 108 -4.91 3.30 3.10
N PRO A 109 -5.98 3.18 2.29
CA PRO A 109 -7.35 3.25 2.79
C PRO A 109 -7.65 2.33 3.99
N TRP A 110 -7.00 1.15 4.04
CA TRP A 110 -7.14 0.25 5.18
C TRP A 110 -6.55 0.82 6.47
N MET A 111 -5.42 1.54 6.43
CA MET A 111 -4.83 2.17 7.63
C MET A 111 -5.75 3.20 8.27
N ILE A 112 -6.63 3.81 7.46
CA ILE A 112 -7.63 4.79 7.91
C ILE A 112 -8.81 4.05 8.56
N ALA A 113 -9.32 2.99 7.90
CA ALA A 113 -10.40 2.16 8.41
C ALA A 113 -10.03 1.37 9.68
N THR A 114 -8.73 1.14 9.90
CA THR A 114 -8.20 0.34 10.99
C THR A 114 -7.47 1.15 12.04
N TYR A 115 -7.57 2.49 11.96
CA TYR A 115 -6.94 3.36 12.94
C TYR A 115 -7.53 3.02 14.31
N PRO A 116 -6.71 2.57 15.28
CA PRO A 116 -7.23 2.38 16.62
C PRO A 116 -7.77 3.74 17.06
N GLY A 117 -8.97 3.79 17.65
CA GLY A 117 -9.38 4.96 18.40
C GLY A 117 -8.34 5.27 19.49
N ASN A 118 -8.66 6.15 20.44
CA ASN A 118 -7.89 6.21 21.68
C ASN A 118 -8.14 4.90 22.45
N LEU A 119 -7.46 3.84 22.05
CA LEU A 119 -7.47 2.53 22.68
C LEU A 119 -6.34 2.50 23.70
N VAL A 120 -6.65 1.99 24.87
CA VAL A 120 -5.74 1.89 26.00
C VAL A 120 -5.88 0.53 26.65
N CYS A 121 -4.87 0.16 27.42
CA CYS A 121 -4.93 -1.04 28.23
C CYS A 121 -5.61 -0.68 29.56
N PRO A 122 -6.69 -1.38 29.95
CA PRO A 122 -7.42 -1.11 31.19
C PRO A 122 -6.61 -1.45 32.46
N VAL A 123 -5.37 -1.95 32.30
CA VAL A 123 -4.41 -2.20 33.38
C VAL A 123 -3.29 -1.16 33.38
N CYS A 124 -2.70 -0.85 32.21
CA CYS A 124 -1.60 0.14 32.12
C CYS A 124 -2.05 1.54 32.53
N GLU A 125 -3.23 1.97 32.09
CA GLU A 125 -3.66 3.36 32.32
C GLU A 125 -4.00 3.62 33.79
N PRO A 126 -4.76 2.76 34.51
CA PRO A 126 -4.90 2.91 35.96
C PRO A 126 -3.57 2.81 36.70
N ALA A 127 -2.67 1.89 36.33
CA ALA A 127 -1.35 1.81 36.96
C ALA A 127 -0.56 3.12 36.81
N ALA A 128 -0.52 3.68 35.61
CA ALA A 128 0.10 4.97 35.35
C ALA A 128 -0.58 6.13 36.11
N TRP A 129 -1.91 6.11 36.24
CA TRP A 129 -2.62 7.10 37.05
C TRP A 129 -2.24 7.03 38.53
N HIS A 130 -2.15 5.83 39.10
CA HIS A 130 -1.75 5.64 40.49
C HIS A 130 -0.29 6.02 40.73
N GLU A 131 0.59 5.77 39.75
CA GLU A 131 2.03 6.03 39.87
C GLU A 131 2.41 7.49 39.59
N TYR A 132 1.79 8.11 38.58
CA TYR A 132 2.17 9.44 38.08
C TYR A 132 1.14 10.53 38.43
N GLY A 133 -0.05 10.16 38.91
CA GLY A 133 -1.16 11.09 39.16
C GLY A 133 -1.84 11.62 37.90
N THR A 134 -1.47 11.10 36.72
CA THR A 134 -1.97 11.56 35.42
C THR A 134 -2.18 10.38 34.45
N ARG A 135 -2.98 10.60 33.40
CA ARG A 135 -3.28 9.54 32.42
C ARG A 135 -2.13 9.42 31.42
N ALA A 136 -1.57 8.22 31.28
CA ALA A 136 -0.54 7.93 30.30
C ALA A 136 -1.11 7.28 29.02
N ILE A 137 -0.80 7.86 27.86
CA ILE A 137 -0.99 7.20 26.56
C ILE A 137 0.31 6.51 26.18
N PHE A 138 0.23 5.20 25.90
CA PHE A 138 1.40 4.44 25.49
C PHE A 138 1.50 4.30 23.98
N TRP A 139 2.69 4.54 23.42
CA TRP A 139 2.87 4.56 21.97
C TRP A 139 2.58 3.21 21.28
N PRO A 140 2.84 2.02 21.87
CA PRO A 140 2.56 0.78 21.13
C PRO A 140 1.06 0.51 20.97
N HIS A 141 0.20 1.03 21.87
CA HIS A 141 -1.27 0.94 21.71
C HIS A 141 -1.78 1.75 20.50
N ARG A 142 -1.00 2.72 20.01
CA ARG A 142 -1.37 3.60 18.89
C ARG A 142 -1.04 3.03 17.53
N ALA A 143 -0.26 1.95 17.47
CA ALA A 143 0.15 1.36 16.21
C ALA A 143 -1.04 0.73 15.48
N PRO A 144 -1.11 0.83 14.13
CA PRO A 144 -2.22 0.26 13.37
C PRO A 144 -2.42 -1.23 13.64
N MET A 145 -3.68 -1.64 13.81
CA MET A 145 -4.11 -3.04 14.05
C MET A 145 -3.69 -3.65 15.38
N VAL A 146 -2.98 -2.93 16.25
CA VAL A 146 -2.76 -3.39 17.62
C VAL A 146 -4.08 -3.34 18.39
N ARG A 147 -4.50 -4.51 18.89
CA ARG A 147 -5.74 -4.70 19.68
C ARG A 147 -5.48 -5.30 21.06
N ALA A 148 -4.22 -5.57 21.38
CA ALA A 148 -3.80 -6.13 22.65
C ALA A 148 -2.66 -5.30 23.24
N CYS A 149 -2.56 -5.30 24.57
CA CYS A 149 -1.43 -4.72 25.28
C CYS A 149 -0.20 -5.63 25.10
N TRP A 150 0.92 -5.06 24.66
CA TRP A 150 2.17 -5.83 24.47
C TRP A 150 2.74 -6.36 25.80
N ARG A 151 2.48 -5.65 26.89
CA ARG A 151 2.94 -5.95 28.26
C ARG A 151 2.01 -6.93 28.96
N HIS A 152 0.75 -6.54 29.17
CA HIS A 152 -0.20 -7.31 29.98
C HIS A 152 -0.97 -8.39 29.20
N GLY A 153 -0.91 -8.40 27.86
CA GLY A 153 -1.63 -9.40 27.06
C GLY A 153 -3.16 -9.30 27.11
N VAL A 154 -3.71 -8.20 27.61
CA VAL A 154 -5.16 -7.94 27.65
C VAL A 154 -5.62 -7.18 26.40
N GLN A 155 -6.90 -7.28 26.07
CA GLN A 155 -7.52 -6.54 24.97
C GLN A 155 -7.52 -5.04 25.26
N LEU A 156 -7.24 -4.24 24.23
CA LEU A 156 -7.32 -2.79 24.34
C LEU A 156 -8.77 -2.34 24.21
N VAL A 157 -9.17 -1.42 25.08
CA VAL A 157 -10.52 -0.86 25.15
C VAL A 157 -10.49 0.63 24.83
N PRO A 158 -11.60 1.23 24.37
CA PRO A 158 -11.71 2.67 24.27
C PRO A 158 -11.37 3.36 25.60
N MET A 159 -10.62 4.44 25.52
CA MET A 159 -10.27 5.30 26.64
C MET A 159 -11.54 5.80 27.33
N ALA A 160 -11.65 5.57 28.65
CA ALA A 160 -12.81 5.98 29.43
C ALA A 160 -12.90 7.51 29.48
N SER A 161 -14.12 8.05 29.52
CA SER A 161 -14.36 9.49 29.69
C SER A 161 -14.06 9.92 31.14
N GLY A 162 -13.62 11.17 31.31
CA GLY A 162 -13.32 11.74 32.63
C GLY A 162 -11.83 11.81 32.95
N PRO A 163 -11.49 12.46 34.09
CA PRO A 163 -10.10 12.66 34.49
C PRO A 163 -9.45 11.37 35.01
N GLU A 164 -10.15 10.59 35.84
CA GLU A 164 -9.65 9.34 36.41
C GLU A 164 -10.01 8.14 35.53
N PRO A 165 -9.07 7.22 35.24
CA PRO A 165 -9.34 6.02 34.48
C PRO A 165 -10.11 4.99 35.33
N ASN A 166 -11.44 4.94 35.13
CA ASN A 166 -12.30 3.94 35.76
C ASN A 166 -12.80 2.94 34.71
N TYR A 167 -12.36 1.68 34.83
CA TYR A 167 -12.73 0.58 33.96
C TYR A 167 -13.47 -0.49 34.76
N PRO A 168 -14.69 -0.89 34.35
CA PRO A 168 -15.35 -2.06 34.90
C PRO A 168 -14.45 -3.30 34.77
N ALA A 169 -14.49 -4.21 35.75
CA ALA A 169 -13.69 -5.43 35.73
C ALA A 169 -13.90 -6.26 34.44
N GLU A 170 -15.11 -6.22 33.88
CA GLU A 170 -15.48 -6.89 32.62
C GLU A 170 -14.74 -6.37 31.37
N CYS A 171 -14.14 -5.17 31.45
CA CYS A 171 -13.29 -4.62 30.39
C CYS A 171 -11.90 -5.26 30.36
N VAL A 172 -11.45 -5.88 31.47
CA VAL A 172 -10.17 -6.58 31.54
C VAL A 172 -10.35 -7.99 30.97
N ARG A 173 -10.17 -8.12 29.66
CA ARG A 173 -10.27 -9.40 28.95
C ARG A 173 -8.92 -9.80 28.40
N GLU A 174 -8.54 -11.07 28.57
CA GLU A 174 -7.33 -11.59 27.92
C GLU A 174 -7.46 -11.49 26.39
N ALA A 175 -6.41 -11.02 25.74
CA ALA A 175 -6.33 -11.03 24.30
C ALA A 175 -5.85 -12.40 23.80
N GLY A 176 -6.31 -12.78 22.61
CA GLY A 176 -5.88 -14.03 22.00
C GLY A 176 -4.35 -14.04 21.78
N PRO A 177 -3.68 -15.21 21.85
CA PRO A 177 -2.22 -15.30 21.73
C PRO A 177 -1.64 -14.60 20.49
N ALA A 178 -2.36 -14.68 19.35
CA ALA A 178 -1.97 -14.02 18.11
C ALA A 178 -2.00 -12.48 18.22
N GLN A 179 -2.99 -11.90 18.92
CA GLN A 179 -3.12 -10.45 19.09
C GLN A 179 -2.03 -9.91 20.02
N SER A 180 -1.81 -10.58 21.16
CA SER A 180 -0.75 -10.21 22.12
C SER A 180 0.62 -10.28 21.46
N GLN A 181 0.85 -11.32 20.67
CA GLN A 181 2.09 -11.46 19.94
C GLN A 181 2.25 -10.42 18.83
N PHE A 182 1.19 -10.09 18.09
CA PHE A 182 1.23 -9.02 17.09
C PHE A 182 1.63 -7.68 17.72
N ALA A 183 1.14 -7.38 18.93
CA ALA A 183 1.54 -6.18 19.67
C ALA A 183 3.04 -6.18 20.02
N ARG A 184 3.59 -7.32 20.44
CA ARG A 184 5.03 -7.46 20.73
C ARG A 184 5.89 -7.34 19.47
N ASP A 185 5.47 -7.97 18.37
CA ASP A 185 6.14 -7.86 17.07
C ASP A 185 6.13 -6.41 16.56
N THR A 186 5.09 -5.65 16.87
CA THR A 186 4.99 -4.23 16.52
C THR A 186 6.02 -3.38 17.28
N VAL A 187 6.23 -3.66 18.57
CA VAL A 187 7.29 -3.03 19.37
C VAL A 187 8.67 -3.36 18.81
N MET A 188 8.93 -4.64 18.53
CA MET A 188 10.18 -5.11 17.93
C MET A 188 10.43 -4.44 16.57
N LEU A 189 9.42 -4.34 15.71
CA LEU A 189 9.56 -3.69 14.43
C LEU A 189 9.90 -2.19 14.58
N CYS A 190 9.34 -1.51 15.58
CA CYS A 190 9.65 -0.11 15.84
C CYS A 190 11.13 0.06 16.22
N GLN A 191 11.69 -0.85 17.02
CA GLN A 191 13.12 -0.87 17.36
C GLN A 191 13.99 -1.10 16.12
N LEU A 192 13.63 -2.08 15.28
CA LEU A 192 14.31 -2.34 14.01
C LEU A 192 14.25 -1.14 13.04
N GLY A 193 13.16 -0.37 13.07
CA GLY A 193 12.96 0.82 12.22
C GLY A 193 13.89 2.00 12.50
N ALA A 194 14.71 1.93 13.55
CA ALA A 194 15.81 2.87 13.78
C ALA A 194 16.77 2.88 12.59
N ASP A 195 17.05 1.70 12.01
CA ASP A 195 17.83 1.54 10.79
C ASP A 195 17.16 0.53 9.85
N CYS A 196 16.42 1.07 8.86
CA CYS A 196 15.74 0.24 7.86
C CYS A 196 16.71 -0.61 7.02
N GLY A 197 17.96 -0.20 6.84
CA GLY A 197 18.96 -0.95 6.09
C GLY A 197 19.43 -2.17 6.87
N GLN A 198 19.80 -1.98 8.14
CA GLN A 198 20.12 -3.08 9.04
C GLN A 198 18.93 -4.01 9.27
N ALA A 199 17.72 -3.46 9.38
CA ALA A 199 16.50 -4.26 9.46
C ALA A 199 16.33 -5.14 8.21
N ALA A 200 16.58 -4.61 7.01
CA ALA A 200 16.49 -5.38 5.77
C ALA A 200 17.50 -6.53 5.73
N ILE A 201 18.75 -6.28 6.14
CA ILE A 201 19.79 -7.32 6.27
C ILE A 201 19.35 -8.41 7.27
N GLY A 202 18.83 -7.99 8.43
CA GLY A 202 18.34 -8.92 9.45
C GLY A 202 17.15 -9.78 8.95
N PHE A 203 16.24 -9.19 8.18
CA PHE A 203 15.15 -9.93 7.55
C PHE A 203 15.66 -10.86 6.43
N GLU A 204 16.67 -10.47 5.66
CA GLU A 204 17.28 -11.34 4.65
C GLU A 204 17.90 -12.59 5.27
N ALA A 205 18.66 -12.42 6.35
CA ALA A 205 19.26 -13.53 7.09
C ALA A 205 18.21 -14.50 7.64
N GLN A 206 17.12 -13.98 8.21
CA GLN A 206 16.01 -14.82 8.69
C GLN A 206 15.25 -15.51 7.55
N LEU A 207 15.08 -14.84 6.41
CA LEU A 207 14.50 -15.45 5.21
C LEU A 207 15.40 -16.55 4.62
N ALA A 208 16.72 -16.38 4.69
CA ALA A 208 17.68 -17.42 4.31
C ALA A 208 17.59 -18.63 5.25
N ALA A 209 17.57 -18.40 6.57
CA ALA A 209 17.38 -19.44 7.57
C ALA A 209 16.04 -20.19 7.40
N ALA A 210 14.99 -19.50 6.94
CA ALA A 210 13.69 -20.09 6.61
C ALA A 210 13.65 -20.80 5.23
N GLY A 211 14.78 -20.88 4.51
CA GLY A 211 14.88 -21.52 3.19
C GLY A 211 14.24 -20.73 2.04
N VAL A 212 13.91 -19.44 2.26
CA VAL A 212 13.32 -18.58 1.22
C VAL A 212 14.39 -18.07 0.26
N LEU A 213 15.58 -17.71 0.76
CA LEU A 213 16.75 -17.40 -0.03
C LEU A 213 17.62 -18.66 -0.17
N ARG A 214 17.91 -19.07 -1.40
CA ARG A 214 18.72 -20.24 -1.71
C ARG A 214 20.20 -19.87 -1.80
N GLU A 215 21.08 -20.87 -1.65
CA GLU A 215 22.54 -20.71 -1.76
C GLU A 215 22.99 -20.06 -3.09
N ASN A 216 22.25 -20.30 -4.18
CA ASN A 216 22.51 -19.69 -5.49
C ASN A 216 22.03 -18.23 -5.60
N GLY A 217 21.63 -17.59 -4.50
CA GLY A 217 21.11 -16.21 -4.45
C GLY A 217 19.68 -16.04 -4.97
N THR A 218 19.00 -17.11 -5.36
CA THR A 218 17.62 -17.02 -5.87
C THR A 218 16.60 -17.18 -4.76
N TYR A 219 15.54 -16.36 -4.80
CA TYR A 219 14.44 -16.47 -3.83
C TYR A 219 13.37 -17.43 -4.34
N ALA A 220 12.87 -18.30 -3.45
CA ALA A 220 11.69 -19.14 -3.62
C ALA A 220 10.37 -18.34 -3.62
N THR A 221 10.29 -17.34 -4.51
CA THR A 221 9.28 -16.27 -4.52
C THR A 221 7.86 -16.81 -4.51
N ALA A 222 7.53 -17.74 -5.40
CA ALA A 222 6.17 -18.28 -5.53
C ALA A 222 5.72 -19.04 -4.26
N GLN A 223 6.66 -19.73 -3.61
CA GLN A 223 6.40 -20.50 -2.42
C GLN A 223 6.24 -19.61 -1.19
N PHE A 224 7.16 -18.65 -1.01
CA PHE A 224 7.05 -17.64 0.03
C PHE A 224 5.73 -16.86 -0.09
N CYS A 225 5.41 -16.33 -1.27
CA CYS A 225 4.17 -15.60 -1.49
C CYS A 225 2.92 -16.41 -1.13
N ARG A 226 2.92 -17.72 -1.44
CA ARG A 226 1.81 -18.62 -1.09
C ARG A 226 1.72 -18.84 0.43
N SER A 227 2.81 -19.23 1.07
CA SER A 227 2.84 -19.51 2.52
C SER A 227 2.54 -18.25 3.34
N PHE A 228 3.17 -17.13 2.99
CA PHE A 228 2.96 -15.85 3.65
C PHE A 228 1.53 -15.34 3.50
N ARG A 229 0.92 -15.50 2.31
CA ARG A 229 -0.51 -15.18 2.11
C ARG A 229 -1.40 -16.00 3.03
N THR A 230 -1.20 -17.32 3.09
CA THR A 230 -1.97 -18.21 3.96
C THR A 230 -1.84 -17.78 5.42
N PHE A 231 -0.62 -17.51 5.88
CA PHE A 231 -0.39 -17.00 7.23
C PHE A 231 -1.14 -15.70 7.50
N CYS A 232 -1.01 -14.69 6.64
CA CYS A 232 -1.65 -13.39 6.84
C CYS A 232 -3.18 -13.50 6.93
N LYS A 233 -3.80 -14.41 6.18
CA LYS A 233 -5.24 -14.65 6.23
C LYS A 233 -5.72 -15.25 7.55
N HIS A 234 -4.88 -16.06 8.20
CA HIS A 234 -5.19 -16.65 9.51
C HIS A 234 -4.77 -15.76 10.68
N ALA A 235 -3.69 -14.99 10.52
CA ALA A 235 -3.11 -14.18 11.59
C ALA A 235 -3.88 -12.88 11.86
N LEU A 236 -4.61 -12.35 10.88
CA LEU A 236 -5.40 -11.12 11.01
C LEU A 236 -6.84 -11.33 10.57
N ASP A 237 -7.76 -11.20 11.52
CA ASP A 237 -9.18 -11.07 11.24
C ASP A 237 -9.53 -9.61 10.90
N ALA A 238 -9.20 -9.21 9.66
CA ALA A 238 -9.45 -7.87 9.15
C ALA A 238 -10.05 -7.94 7.74
N PRO A 239 -11.39 -7.89 7.60
CA PRO A 239 -12.06 -7.99 6.30
C PRO A 239 -11.55 -6.98 5.25
N ALA A 240 -11.21 -5.77 5.69
CA ALA A 240 -10.65 -4.71 4.84
C ALA A 240 -9.29 -5.09 4.19
N LEU A 241 -8.56 -6.05 4.77
CA LEU A 241 -7.26 -6.51 4.28
C LEU A 241 -7.33 -7.77 3.42
N GLN A 242 -8.45 -8.50 3.40
CA GLN A 242 -8.59 -9.73 2.63
C GLN A 242 -8.31 -9.50 1.13
N GLY A 243 -8.86 -8.43 0.56
CA GLY A 243 -8.60 -8.05 -0.84
C GLY A 243 -7.14 -7.62 -1.11
N VAL A 244 -6.37 -7.23 -0.09
CA VAL A 244 -4.93 -6.98 -0.20
C VAL A 244 -4.17 -8.29 -0.22
N PHE A 245 -4.53 -9.24 0.64
CA PHE A 245 -3.93 -10.57 0.74
C PHE A 245 -4.23 -11.43 -0.49
N ASP A 246 -5.35 -11.21 -1.17
CA ASP A 246 -5.76 -11.98 -2.36
C ASP A 246 -5.00 -11.64 -3.65
N ARG A 247 -4.13 -10.63 -3.63
CA ARG A 247 -3.37 -10.26 -4.82
C ARG A 247 -2.39 -11.38 -5.21
N PRO A 248 -2.27 -11.73 -6.50
CA PRO A 248 -1.43 -12.85 -6.96
C PRO A 248 0.08 -12.66 -6.70
N LEU A 249 0.50 -11.42 -6.43
CA LEU A 249 1.89 -11.05 -6.11
C LEU A 249 2.04 -10.57 -4.66
N PHE A 250 1.08 -10.89 -3.79
CA PHE A 250 1.18 -10.58 -2.37
C PHE A 250 2.44 -11.23 -1.76
N GLY A 251 3.17 -10.48 -0.93
CA GLY A 251 4.49 -10.88 -0.42
C GLY A 251 5.68 -10.50 -1.31
N GLN A 252 5.51 -10.27 -2.62
CA GLN A 252 6.64 -9.85 -3.47
C GLN A 252 7.22 -8.51 -3.03
N ASN A 253 6.39 -7.59 -2.54
CA ASN A 253 6.85 -6.30 -2.02
C ASN A 253 7.78 -6.46 -0.81
N VAL A 254 7.59 -7.50 0.00
CA VAL A 254 8.48 -7.83 1.12
C VAL A 254 9.85 -8.23 0.60
N LEU A 255 9.88 -9.22 -0.30
CA LEU A 255 11.15 -9.69 -0.89
C LEU A 255 11.85 -8.58 -1.69
N HIS A 256 11.09 -7.74 -2.39
CA HIS A 256 11.62 -6.61 -3.13
C HIS A 256 12.21 -5.55 -2.19
N TRP A 257 11.58 -5.29 -1.05
CA TRP A 257 12.10 -4.36 -0.04
C TRP A 257 13.40 -4.87 0.58
N VAL A 258 13.47 -6.17 0.92
CA VAL A 258 14.68 -6.83 1.43
C VAL A 258 15.82 -6.77 0.42
N ARG A 259 15.56 -7.14 -0.85
CA ARG A 259 16.56 -7.08 -1.94
C ARG A 259 17.12 -5.70 -2.24
N CYS A 260 16.36 -4.65 -1.94
CA CYS A 260 16.82 -3.28 -2.09
C CYS A 260 17.43 -2.74 -0.79
N SER A 261 17.84 -3.61 0.15
CA SER A 261 18.45 -3.23 1.43
C SER A 261 17.67 -2.16 2.17
N GLY A 262 16.33 -2.24 2.12
CA GLY A 262 15.45 -1.27 2.76
C GLY A 262 15.44 0.12 2.15
N GLU A 263 15.98 0.34 0.94
CA GLU A 263 15.95 1.64 0.24
C GLU A 263 14.55 2.01 -0.27
N ARG A 264 13.65 1.03 -0.42
CA ARG A 264 12.27 1.27 -0.82
C ARG A 264 11.34 1.42 0.36
N TYR A 265 10.13 1.89 0.09
CA TYR A 265 9.06 1.89 1.08
C TYR A 265 8.34 0.54 1.13
N ILE A 266 7.84 0.18 2.30
CA ILE A 266 6.99 -0.96 2.56
C ILE A 266 5.96 -0.60 3.63
N ALA A 267 4.78 -1.21 3.57
CA ALA A 267 3.81 -1.09 4.66
C ALA A 267 4.36 -1.84 5.90
N PRO A 268 4.56 -1.17 7.06
CA PRO A 268 5.20 -1.79 8.22
C PRO A 268 4.36 -2.95 8.77
N LEU A 269 3.03 -2.90 8.60
CA LEU A 269 2.14 -4.03 8.88
C LEU A 269 2.62 -5.34 8.23
N LEU A 270 3.14 -5.29 7.00
CA LEU A 270 3.65 -6.49 6.33
C LEU A 270 4.92 -7.03 6.99
N LEU A 271 5.73 -6.17 7.60
CA LEU A 271 6.92 -6.58 8.34
C LEU A 271 6.56 -7.13 9.74
N VAL A 272 5.53 -6.58 10.40
CA VAL A 272 4.99 -7.19 11.64
C VAL A 272 4.49 -8.60 11.34
N LEU A 273 3.73 -8.77 10.25
CA LEU A 273 3.28 -10.09 9.80
C LEU A 273 4.43 -11.00 9.40
N LEU A 274 5.49 -10.45 8.79
CA LEU A 274 6.68 -11.22 8.45
C LEU A 274 7.37 -11.78 9.70
N LEU A 275 7.51 -10.99 10.78
CA LEU A 275 8.04 -11.47 12.06
C LEU A 275 7.22 -12.66 12.60
N GLY A 276 5.89 -12.57 12.53
CA GLY A 276 5.00 -13.68 12.89
C GLY A 276 5.22 -14.92 12.04
N TRP A 277 5.32 -14.76 10.72
CA TRP A 277 5.57 -15.86 9.80
C TRP A 277 6.93 -16.51 10.01
N LEU A 278 7.99 -15.72 10.19
CA LEU A 278 9.35 -16.19 10.42
C LEU A 278 9.45 -17.03 11.70
N ARG A 279 8.73 -16.66 12.77
CA ARG A 279 8.69 -17.46 14.00
C ARG A 279 8.02 -18.82 13.81
N LEU A 280 6.98 -18.90 12.96
CA LEU A 280 6.38 -20.20 12.60
C LEU A 280 7.32 -21.04 11.72
N ALA A 281 8.02 -20.39 10.79
CA ALA A 281 9.00 -21.06 9.94
C ALA A 281 10.15 -21.64 10.78
N ALA A 282 10.67 -20.88 11.76
CA ALA A 282 11.75 -21.32 12.65
C ALA A 282 11.36 -22.50 13.56
N ARG A 283 10.09 -22.60 13.97
CA ARG A 283 9.57 -23.71 14.79
C ARG A 283 9.31 -24.99 14.00
N SER A 284 9.19 -24.88 12.69
CA SER A 284 8.91 -26.02 11.83
C SER A 284 10.22 -26.71 11.48
N THR A 285 10.69 -27.64 12.33
CA THR A 285 11.79 -28.58 12.01
C THR A 285 11.51 -29.43 10.76
N ALA A 286 10.26 -29.45 10.30
CA ALA A 286 9.79 -30.09 9.07
C ALA A 286 9.90 -29.21 7.80
N VAL A 287 10.62 -28.08 7.82
CA VAL A 287 11.13 -27.52 6.57
C VAL A 287 12.39 -28.31 6.22
N SER A 288 12.23 -29.54 5.74
CA SER A 288 13.22 -30.09 4.81
C SER A 288 13.53 -28.98 3.80
N PRO A 289 14.82 -28.75 3.44
CA PRO A 289 15.17 -27.78 2.42
C PRO A 289 14.20 -27.96 1.28
N LEU A 290 13.40 -26.91 1.05
CA LEU A 290 12.20 -26.97 0.22
C LEU A 290 12.59 -27.71 -1.06
N PRO A 291 11.97 -28.87 -1.37
CA PRO A 291 12.47 -29.75 -2.40
C PRO A 291 12.72 -28.91 -3.64
N ALA A 292 13.92 -29.05 -4.19
CA ALA A 292 14.29 -28.36 -5.43
C ALA A 292 13.10 -28.51 -6.37
N PRO A 293 12.62 -27.40 -7.00
CA PRO A 293 11.45 -27.49 -7.86
C PRO A 293 11.77 -28.61 -8.83
N ALA A 294 10.94 -29.66 -8.82
CA ALA A 294 11.13 -30.79 -9.71
C ALA A 294 11.44 -30.18 -11.06
N HIS A 295 12.65 -30.46 -11.57
CA HIS A 295 13.15 -29.87 -12.81
C HIS A 295 11.97 -29.79 -13.77
N PRO A 296 11.67 -28.62 -14.38
CA PRO A 296 10.48 -28.48 -15.20
C PRO A 296 10.50 -29.64 -16.17
N ARG A 297 9.58 -30.60 -15.96
CA ARG A 297 9.45 -31.78 -16.81
C ARG A 297 9.43 -31.22 -18.22
N ARG A 298 10.43 -31.57 -19.02
CA ARG A 298 10.41 -31.31 -20.45
C ARG A 298 9.04 -31.78 -20.94
N GLY A 299 8.27 -30.86 -21.51
CA GLY A 299 7.11 -31.19 -22.31
C GLY A 299 5.80 -31.45 -21.56
N ARG A 300 5.27 -30.43 -20.89
CA ARG A 300 3.88 -30.06 -21.21
C ARG A 300 3.93 -28.66 -21.78
N ILE A 301 3.79 -28.57 -23.11
CA ILE A 301 3.41 -27.33 -23.76
C ILE A 301 2.04 -26.99 -23.18
N ILE A 302 2.04 -26.24 -22.07
CA ILE A 302 0.87 -25.48 -21.68
C ILE A 302 0.67 -24.58 -22.91
N LYS A 303 -0.33 -24.90 -23.73
CA LYS A 303 -0.89 -23.93 -24.67
C LYS A 303 -1.28 -22.77 -23.78
N ARG A 304 -0.39 -21.77 -23.67
CA ARG A 304 -0.76 -20.48 -23.12
C ARG A 304 -1.90 -20.06 -24.02
N GLU A 305 -3.12 -20.11 -23.51
CA GLU A 305 -4.22 -19.34 -24.05
C GLU A 305 -3.74 -17.89 -23.96
N THR A 306 -3.07 -17.44 -25.02
CA THR A 306 -2.69 -16.05 -25.15
C THR A 306 -3.98 -15.35 -25.45
N SER A 307 -4.64 -14.82 -24.42
CA SER A 307 -5.73 -13.88 -24.60
C SER A 307 -5.18 -12.68 -25.40
N GLY A 308 -5.73 -12.46 -26.59
CA GLY A 308 -5.39 -11.35 -27.48
C GLY A 308 -4.34 -11.65 -28.53
N TRP A 309 -3.92 -10.60 -29.24
CA TRP A 309 -3.03 -10.67 -30.39
C TRP A 309 -1.75 -11.48 -30.11
N ALA A 310 -1.56 -12.55 -30.89
CA ALA A 310 -0.48 -13.52 -30.73
C ALA A 310 0.92 -12.94 -31.03
N GLY A 311 1.00 -11.74 -31.61
CA GLY A 311 2.25 -11.04 -31.88
C GLY A 311 3.12 -11.82 -32.86
N ARG A 312 4.22 -12.42 -32.36
CA ARG A 312 5.15 -13.22 -33.18
C ARG A 312 4.57 -14.57 -33.63
N TYR A 313 3.41 -14.97 -33.10
CA TYR A 313 2.77 -16.26 -33.39
C TYR A 313 1.46 -16.13 -34.18
N SER A 314 1.14 -14.95 -34.73
CA SER A 314 -0.03 -14.84 -35.59
C SER A 314 0.20 -15.61 -36.89
N VAL A 315 -0.63 -16.62 -37.15
CA VAL A 315 -0.66 -17.29 -38.46
C VAL A 315 -1.43 -16.37 -39.41
N THR A 316 -0.72 -15.70 -40.29
CA THR A 316 -1.34 -14.89 -41.34
C THR A 316 -1.77 -15.82 -42.48
N PRO A 317 -3.00 -15.70 -42.99
CA PRO A 317 -3.41 -16.42 -44.20
C PRO A 317 -2.43 -16.15 -45.33
N LEU A 318 -2.13 -17.17 -46.13
CA LEU A 318 -1.32 -17.00 -47.34
C LEU A 318 -2.08 -16.09 -48.32
N SER A 319 -1.46 -15.01 -48.73
CA SER A 319 -1.93 -14.09 -49.78
C SER A 319 -1.70 -14.64 -51.19
N VAL A 320 -1.05 -15.80 -51.30
CA VAL A 320 -0.62 -16.46 -52.53
C VAL A 320 -1.20 -17.87 -52.58
N ASP A 321 -1.42 -18.37 -53.78
CA ASP A 321 -1.94 -19.72 -53.98
C ASP A 321 -0.95 -20.77 -53.46
N GLY A 322 -1.31 -21.43 -52.36
CA GLY A 322 -0.51 -22.47 -51.73
C GLY A 322 -0.35 -23.73 -52.59
N ARG A 323 -1.09 -23.86 -53.69
CA ARG A 323 -1.01 -25.00 -54.62
C ARG A 323 0.05 -24.80 -55.70
N LYS A 324 0.47 -23.57 -55.96
CA LYS A 324 1.47 -23.25 -56.98
C LYS A 324 2.89 -23.52 -56.45
N HIS A 325 3.76 -24.03 -57.32
CA HIS A 325 5.18 -24.18 -56.99
C HIS A 325 5.93 -22.87 -57.26
N TYR A 326 6.79 -22.48 -56.32
CA TYR A 326 7.59 -21.25 -56.40
C TYR A 326 9.08 -21.60 -56.36
N GLY A 327 9.87 -20.95 -57.21
CA GLY A 327 11.32 -21.12 -57.27
C GLY A 327 12.07 -20.15 -56.35
N LYS A 328 13.40 -20.29 -56.31
CA LYS A 328 14.29 -19.37 -55.57
C LYS A 328 14.18 -17.92 -56.07
N ALA A 329 13.96 -17.73 -57.37
CA ALA A 329 13.74 -16.41 -57.99
C ALA A 329 12.45 -15.72 -57.50
N ASP A 330 11.48 -16.48 -56.98
CA ASP A 330 10.20 -15.95 -56.51
C ASP A 330 10.24 -15.41 -55.07
N ILE A 331 11.32 -15.64 -54.32
CA ILE A 331 11.40 -15.31 -52.89
C ILE A 331 11.17 -13.82 -52.65
N GLU A 332 11.70 -12.94 -53.51
CA GLU A 332 11.47 -11.50 -53.40
C GLU A 332 10.00 -11.13 -53.63
N ARG A 333 9.35 -11.75 -54.64
CA ARG A 333 7.91 -11.58 -54.90
C ARG A 333 7.08 -12.08 -53.71
N LEU A 334 7.44 -13.20 -53.12
CA LEU A 334 6.76 -13.76 -51.95
C LEU A 334 6.96 -12.88 -50.69
N LEU A 335 8.13 -12.26 -50.53
CA LEU A 335 8.37 -11.25 -49.49
C LEU A 335 7.52 -10.00 -49.71
N ARG A 336 7.38 -9.52 -50.96
CA ARG A 336 6.46 -8.41 -51.27
C ARG A 336 4.99 -8.79 -51.01
N ALA A 337 4.64 -10.07 -51.18
CA ALA A 337 3.32 -10.60 -50.85
C ALA A 337 3.11 -10.83 -49.34
N HIS A 338 4.03 -10.40 -48.46
CA HIS A 338 3.94 -10.59 -47.00
C HIS A 338 4.01 -12.04 -46.52
N CYS A 339 4.64 -12.95 -47.28
CA CYS A 339 4.87 -14.31 -46.80
C CYS A 339 5.94 -14.34 -45.71
N THR A 340 5.68 -15.08 -44.63
CA THR A 340 6.69 -15.38 -43.60
C THR A 340 7.78 -16.30 -44.14
N TYR A 341 8.93 -16.38 -43.47
CA TYR A 341 10.03 -17.23 -43.96
C TYR A 341 9.68 -18.71 -43.94
N LEU A 342 8.83 -19.12 -42.99
CA LEU A 342 8.33 -20.49 -42.92
C LEU A 342 7.37 -20.78 -44.08
N GLN A 343 6.52 -19.82 -44.45
CA GLN A 343 5.64 -19.93 -45.60
C GLN A 343 6.44 -19.98 -46.91
N ILE A 344 7.42 -19.10 -47.08
CA ILE A 344 8.32 -19.11 -48.24
C ILE A 344 9.06 -20.44 -48.32
N ALA A 345 9.59 -20.93 -47.20
CA ALA A 345 10.24 -22.24 -47.14
C ALA A 345 9.30 -23.38 -47.58
N THR A 346 8.04 -23.33 -47.15
CA THR A 346 7.03 -24.33 -47.53
C THR A 346 6.67 -24.24 -49.02
N LEU A 347 6.39 -23.03 -49.53
CA LEU A 347 6.01 -22.78 -50.92
C LEU A 347 7.14 -23.09 -51.91
N CYS A 348 8.38 -22.77 -51.55
CA CYS A 348 9.56 -23.05 -52.34
C CYS A 348 10.14 -24.45 -52.12
N ARG A 349 9.56 -25.24 -51.20
CA ARG A 349 10.07 -26.56 -50.78
C ARG A 349 11.55 -26.52 -50.35
N MET A 350 11.93 -25.47 -49.64
CA MET A 350 13.28 -25.26 -49.12
C MET A 350 13.29 -25.34 -47.59
N ARG A 351 14.47 -25.61 -47.01
CA ARG A 351 14.63 -25.49 -45.55
C ARG A 351 14.56 -24.00 -45.14
N PRO A 352 13.94 -23.63 -44.00
CA PRO A 352 13.89 -22.25 -43.52
C PRO A 352 15.25 -21.54 -43.44
N ARG A 353 16.31 -22.30 -43.09
CA ARG A 353 17.69 -21.81 -43.07
C ARG A 353 18.19 -21.40 -44.46
N ALA A 354 17.82 -22.13 -45.51
CA ALA A 354 18.22 -21.82 -46.89
C ALA A 354 17.54 -20.53 -47.40
N VAL A 355 16.28 -20.31 -47.02
CA VAL A 355 15.57 -19.04 -47.30
C VAL A 355 16.25 -17.87 -46.58
N HIS A 356 16.59 -18.05 -45.29
CA HIS A 356 17.33 -17.05 -44.51
C HIS A 356 18.68 -16.68 -45.16
N GLN A 357 19.43 -17.69 -45.60
CA GLN A 357 20.72 -17.49 -46.25
C GLN A 357 20.55 -16.74 -47.58
N PHE A 358 19.61 -17.17 -48.43
CA PHE A 358 19.34 -16.47 -49.69
C PHE A 358 18.95 -15.00 -49.49
N ILE A 359 18.08 -14.70 -48.52
CA ILE A 359 17.69 -13.31 -48.21
C ILE A 359 18.90 -12.47 -47.76
N ALA A 360 19.86 -13.09 -47.06
CA ALA A 360 21.10 -12.42 -46.68
C ALA A 360 21.99 -12.16 -47.90
N ASP A 361 22.24 -13.19 -48.70
CA ASP A 361 23.17 -13.15 -49.84
C ASP A 361 22.65 -12.22 -50.95
N ALA A 362 21.33 -12.21 -51.18
CA ALA A 362 20.68 -11.37 -52.19
C ALA A 362 20.38 -9.93 -51.70
N GLY A 363 20.83 -9.54 -50.50
CA GLY A 363 20.61 -8.19 -49.97
C GLY A 363 19.15 -7.85 -49.64
N LEU A 364 18.26 -8.85 -49.56
CA LEU A 364 16.81 -8.65 -49.36
C LEU A 364 16.40 -8.46 -47.90
N ARG A 365 17.35 -8.39 -46.95
CA ARG A 365 17.07 -8.19 -45.52
C ARG A 365 16.24 -6.93 -45.23
N PRO A 366 16.53 -5.74 -45.80
CA PRO A 366 15.74 -4.54 -45.54
C PRO A 366 14.29 -4.70 -45.97
N LEU A 367 14.06 -5.28 -47.15
CA LEU A 367 12.72 -5.60 -47.67
C LEU A 367 11.98 -6.53 -46.70
N ALA A 368 12.62 -7.61 -46.26
CA ALA A 368 12.00 -8.56 -45.35
C ALA A 368 11.65 -7.95 -43.98
N VAL A 369 12.47 -7.03 -43.46
CA VAL A 369 12.18 -6.28 -42.23
C VAL A 369 11.01 -5.33 -42.43
N ALA A 370 11.01 -4.55 -43.52
CA ALA A 370 9.94 -3.61 -43.86
C ALA A 370 8.59 -4.33 -44.03
N THR A 371 8.57 -5.43 -44.78
CA THR A 371 7.38 -6.27 -44.97
C THR A 371 6.83 -6.78 -43.63
N ARG A 372 7.68 -7.34 -42.76
CA ARG A 372 7.27 -7.85 -41.45
C ARG A 372 6.74 -6.76 -40.54
N PHE A 373 7.34 -5.57 -40.61
CA PHE A 373 6.89 -4.42 -39.87
C PHE A 373 5.49 -3.99 -40.32
N ALA A 374 5.27 -3.86 -41.63
CA ALA A 374 3.97 -3.52 -42.21
C ALA A 374 2.87 -4.53 -41.84
N GLU A 375 3.20 -5.82 -41.91
CA GLU A 375 2.28 -6.91 -41.56
C GLU A 375 1.91 -6.89 -40.07
N ARG A 376 2.90 -6.76 -39.18
CA ARG A 376 2.67 -6.63 -37.74
C ARG A 376 1.88 -5.38 -37.40
N ARG A 377 2.13 -4.27 -38.10
CA ARG A 377 1.37 -3.03 -37.98
C ARG A 377 -0.10 -3.28 -38.30
N ALA A 378 -0.40 -3.87 -39.45
CA ALA A 378 -1.77 -4.18 -39.85
C ALA A 378 -2.45 -5.15 -38.86
N ALA A 379 -1.76 -6.19 -38.41
CA ALA A 379 -2.31 -7.16 -37.47
C ALA A 379 -2.58 -6.56 -36.09
N ALA A 380 -1.66 -5.76 -35.54
CA ALA A 380 -1.84 -5.07 -34.26
C ALA A 380 -2.98 -4.04 -34.33
N ARG A 381 -3.07 -3.28 -35.44
CA ARG A 381 -4.17 -2.35 -35.70
C ARG A 381 -5.52 -3.06 -35.72
N ARG A 382 -5.64 -4.17 -36.47
CA ARG A 382 -6.87 -4.99 -36.54
C ARG A 382 -7.27 -5.55 -35.17
N ALA A 383 -6.32 -6.08 -34.41
CA ALA A 383 -6.60 -6.61 -33.07
C ALA A 383 -7.11 -5.51 -32.13
N TRP A 384 -6.46 -4.34 -32.15
CA TRP A 384 -6.88 -3.19 -31.37
C TRP A 384 -8.28 -2.71 -31.77
N GLN A 385 -8.55 -2.55 -33.06
CA GLN A 385 -9.86 -2.16 -33.58
C GLN A 385 -10.95 -3.17 -33.23
N SER A 386 -10.68 -4.47 -33.36
CA SER A 386 -11.60 -5.53 -32.97
C SER A 386 -11.93 -5.47 -31.47
N ALA A 387 -10.96 -5.16 -30.62
CA ALA A 387 -11.22 -4.96 -29.19
C ALA A 387 -12.05 -3.70 -28.91
N CYS A 388 -11.81 -2.60 -29.62
CA CYS A 388 -12.65 -1.41 -29.53
C CYS A 388 -14.09 -1.71 -30.00
N GLN A 389 -14.27 -2.45 -31.10
CA GLN A 389 -15.59 -2.84 -31.62
C GLN A 389 -16.35 -3.77 -30.67
N ARG A 390 -15.67 -4.72 -30.04
CA ARG A 390 -16.27 -5.60 -29.02
C ARG A 390 -16.67 -4.84 -27.75
N HIS A 391 -16.09 -3.66 -27.51
CA HIS A 391 -16.33 -2.86 -26.30
C HIS A 391 -16.46 -1.37 -26.63
N PRO A 392 -17.55 -0.96 -27.31
CA PRO A 392 -17.72 0.39 -27.85
C PRO A 392 -17.80 1.49 -26.78
N GLY A 393 -18.04 1.15 -25.50
CA GLY A 393 -17.99 2.07 -24.36
C GLY A 393 -16.78 1.85 -23.43
N GLY A 394 -15.85 0.97 -23.80
CA GLY A 394 -14.70 0.62 -22.98
C GLY A 394 -13.67 1.74 -22.94
N SER A 395 -13.28 2.18 -21.74
CA SER A 395 -12.13 3.09 -21.60
C SER A 395 -10.86 2.48 -22.20
N GLN A 396 -9.90 3.30 -22.65
CA GLN A 396 -8.60 2.82 -23.14
C GLN A 396 -7.91 1.86 -22.17
N ARG A 397 -8.06 2.06 -20.86
CA ARG A 397 -7.51 1.17 -19.83
C ARG A 397 -8.18 -0.20 -19.84
N ALA A 398 -9.48 -0.27 -20.13
CA ALA A 398 -10.21 -1.51 -20.30
C ALA A 398 -9.79 -2.22 -21.60
N ILE A 399 -9.75 -1.51 -22.74
CA ILE A 399 -9.29 -2.06 -24.02
C ILE A 399 -7.85 -2.57 -23.93
N ARG A 400 -6.97 -1.83 -23.25
CA ARG A 400 -5.58 -2.24 -22.98
C ARG A 400 -5.49 -3.54 -22.18
N LYS A 401 -6.42 -3.80 -21.26
CA LYS A 401 -6.45 -5.07 -20.51
C LYS A 401 -6.86 -6.25 -21.40
N LEU A 402 -7.70 -6.00 -22.40
CA LEU A 402 -8.15 -7.01 -23.35
C LEU A 402 -7.08 -7.34 -24.40
N GLU A 403 -6.36 -6.32 -24.90
CA GLU A 403 -5.32 -6.47 -25.93
C GLU A 403 -3.98 -5.84 -25.52
N PRO A 404 -3.33 -6.31 -24.43
CA PRO A 404 -2.14 -5.67 -23.88
C PRO A 404 -0.94 -5.72 -24.84
N ARG A 405 -0.85 -6.77 -25.67
CA ARG A 405 0.26 -6.97 -26.61
C ARG A 405 0.15 -6.08 -27.83
N ALA A 406 -1.05 -5.95 -28.41
CA ALA A 406 -1.29 -5.04 -29.52
C ALA A 406 -1.01 -3.61 -29.09
N TYR A 407 -1.51 -3.21 -27.91
CA TYR A 407 -1.22 -1.91 -27.32
C TYR A 407 0.28 -1.65 -27.15
N GLY A 408 1.00 -2.58 -26.50
CA GLY A 408 2.44 -2.43 -26.27
C GLY A 408 3.22 -2.26 -27.58
N TRP A 409 2.89 -3.05 -28.60
CA TRP A 409 3.52 -2.95 -29.91
C TRP A 409 3.20 -1.62 -30.61
N LEU A 410 1.93 -1.20 -30.62
CA LEU A 410 1.49 0.06 -31.24
C LEU A 410 2.10 1.28 -30.54
N VAL A 411 2.22 1.29 -29.21
CA VAL A 411 2.88 2.39 -28.48
C VAL A 411 4.33 2.55 -28.90
N THR A 412 5.06 1.45 -29.10
CA THR A 412 6.47 1.47 -29.48
C THR A 412 6.67 1.79 -30.96
N ASN A 413 5.79 1.32 -31.85
CA ASN A 413 6.05 1.29 -33.29
C ASN A 413 5.08 2.15 -34.13
N ASP A 414 3.94 2.55 -33.60
CA ASP A 414 2.86 3.20 -34.37
C ASP A 414 1.98 4.13 -33.48
N LYS A 415 2.66 4.92 -32.65
CA LYS A 415 2.03 5.74 -31.61
C LYS A 415 1.07 6.78 -32.19
N ALA A 416 1.42 7.38 -33.32
CA ALA A 416 0.59 8.41 -33.97
C ALA A 416 -0.78 7.86 -34.38
N TRP A 417 -0.82 6.67 -34.98
CA TRP A 417 -2.08 6.01 -35.33
C TRP A 417 -2.89 5.66 -34.09
N LEU A 418 -2.24 5.13 -33.04
CA LEU A 418 -2.92 4.79 -31.79
C LEU A 418 -3.59 6.01 -31.13
N LEU A 419 -2.95 7.19 -31.19
CA LEU A 419 -3.52 8.45 -30.71
C LEU A 419 -4.70 8.93 -31.56
N GLN A 420 -4.70 8.68 -32.87
CA GLN A 420 -5.83 9.00 -33.75
C GLN A 420 -7.05 8.10 -33.53
N GLN A 421 -6.86 6.87 -33.05
CA GLN A 421 -7.96 5.96 -32.69
C GLN A 421 -8.67 6.35 -31.39
N HIS A 422 -8.39 7.52 -30.82
CA HIS A 422 -9.12 8.06 -29.68
C HIS A 422 -10.57 8.32 -30.10
N GLN A 423 -11.45 7.36 -29.88
CA GLN A 423 -12.86 7.67 -29.70
C GLN A 423 -12.93 8.70 -28.58
N LYS A 424 -13.47 9.88 -28.87
CA LYS A 424 -13.91 10.85 -27.88
C LYS A 424 -14.98 10.15 -27.04
N THR A 425 -14.55 9.29 -26.12
CA THR A 425 -15.39 8.84 -25.04
C THR A 425 -15.56 10.11 -24.23
N GLU A 426 -16.75 10.72 -24.35
CA GLU A 426 -17.21 11.64 -23.32
C GLU A 426 -16.95 10.93 -22.00
N ALA A 427 -16.01 11.45 -21.24
CA ALA A 427 -15.66 10.85 -19.98
C ALA A 427 -16.93 10.88 -19.14
N ALA A 428 -17.59 9.73 -19.00
CA ALA A 428 -18.58 9.52 -17.96
C ALA A 428 -17.84 9.68 -16.62
N LYS A 429 -17.83 10.94 -16.18
CA LYS A 429 -17.26 11.57 -14.98
C LYS A 429 -16.54 10.59 -14.05
N GLY A 430 -15.26 10.36 -14.37
CA GLY A 430 -14.24 9.83 -13.47
C GLY A 430 -14.10 10.73 -12.24
N TRP A 431 -13.63 10.16 -11.13
CA TRP A 431 -13.70 10.60 -9.73
C TRP A 431 -14.99 10.25 -8.98
N ARG A 432 -16.19 10.51 -9.52
CA ARG A 432 -17.45 10.26 -8.77
C ARG A 432 -17.71 8.78 -8.49
N ARG A 433 -17.51 7.89 -9.47
CA ARG A 433 -17.58 6.42 -9.27
C ARG A 433 -16.53 5.86 -8.31
N ALA A 434 -15.40 6.54 -8.13
CA ALA A 434 -14.39 6.11 -7.15
C ALA A 434 -14.78 6.50 -5.72
N LEU A 435 -15.58 7.56 -5.56
CA LEU A 435 -16.04 8.07 -4.27
C LEU A 435 -17.38 7.47 -3.83
N LEU A 436 -18.21 7.04 -4.79
CA LEU A 436 -19.49 6.35 -4.56
C LEU A 436 -19.50 5.05 -5.38
N PRO A 437 -18.82 4.00 -4.91
CA PRO A 437 -18.54 2.80 -5.69
C PRO A 437 -19.77 1.93 -5.95
N THR A 438 -20.79 2.00 -5.08
CA THR A 438 -22.00 1.18 -5.16
C THR A 438 -23.27 2.02 -5.10
N ALA A 439 -24.37 1.48 -5.65
CA ALA A 439 -25.71 1.98 -5.35
C ALA A 439 -25.93 1.89 -3.83
N GLY A 440 -26.31 3.01 -3.20
CA GLY A 440 -26.46 3.12 -1.74
C GLY A 440 -25.27 3.73 -0.99
N SER A 441 -24.06 3.80 -1.59
CA SER A 441 -22.89 4.42 -0.95
C SER A 441 -23.16 5.85 -0.47
N ALA A 442 -23.94 6.62 -1.23
CA ALA A 442 -24.29 7.99 -0.86
C ALA A 442 -25.17 8.07 0.40
N ALA A 443 -26.11 7.13 0.55
CA ALA A 443 -26.99 7.06 1.72
C ALA A 443 -26.21 6.64 2.96
N THR A 444 -25.32 5.64 2.84
CA THR A 444 -24.46 5.18 3.93
C THR A 444 -23.52 6.29 4.42
N ILE A 445 -22.83 6.98 3.50
CA ILE A 445 -21.92 8.08 3.85
C ILE A 445 -22.70 9.22 4.51
N ALA A 446 -23.88 9.56 4.00
CA ALA A 446 -24.69 10.60 4.61
C ALA A 446 -25.19 10.22 6.01
N GLU A 447 -25.54 8.96 6.26
CA GLU A 447 -25.93 8.52 7.61
C GLU A 447 -24.74 8.55 8.57
N GLN A 448 -23.55 8.15 8.12
CA GLN A 448 -22.33 8.30 8.90
C GLN A 448 -22.05 9.76 9.26
N VAL A 449 -22.24 10.68 8.31
CA VAL A 449 -22.12 12.14 8.55
C VAL A 449 -23.13 12.61 9.60
N ARG A 450 -24.40 12.18 9.53
CA ARG A 450 -25.42 12.54 10.52
C ARG A 450 -25.10 11.99 11.90
N GLN A 451 -24.69 10.72 11.98
CA GLN A 451 -24.32 10.08 13.23
C GLN A 451 -23.12 10.80 13.88
N ALA A 452 -22.07 11.09 13.10
CA ALA A 452 -20.93 11.85 13.56
C ALA A 452 -21.32 13.27 14.04
N GLY A 453 -22.21 13.95 13.30
CA GLY A 453 -22.78 15.23 13.70
C GLY A 453 -23.49 15.17 15.05
N ARG A 454 -24.42 14.23 15.24
CA ARG A 454 -25.15 14.02 16.50
C ARG A 454 -24.22 13.78 17.68
N THR A 455 -23.23 12.90 17.52
CA THR A 455 -22.25 12.60 18.57
C THR A 455 -21.44 13.84 18.97
N LEU A 456 -21.01 14.64 17.99
CA LEU A 456 -20.22 15.85 18.25
C LEU A 456 -21.06 16.98 18.86
N SER A 457 -22.31 17.14 18.42
CA SER A 457 -23.24 18.11 19.01
C SER A 457 -23.60 17.74 20.45
N ALA A 458 -23.79 16.45 20.76
CA ALA A 458 -24.03 15.98 22.13
C ALA A 458 -22.82 16.18 23.06
N ALA A 459 -21.60 16.11 22.53
CA ALA A 459 -20.36 16.32 23.28
C ALA A 459 -19.97 17.80 23.45
N SER A 460 -20.57 18.71 22.66
CA SER A 460 -20.21 20.13 22.64
C SER A 460 -21.17 20.96 23.49
N ARG A 461 -20.65 21.77 24.42
CA ARG A 461 -21.44 22.73 25.21
C ARG A 461 -22.21 23.75 24.36
N THR A 462 -21.77 24.01 23.13
CA THR A 462 -22.39 24.98 22.22
C THR A 462 -23.27 24.32 21.15
N GLY A 463 -23.37 22.99 21.13
CA GLY A 463 -24.13 22.23 20.12
C GLY A 463 -23.58 22.31 18.68
N ARG A 464 -22.61 23.21 18.40
CA ARG A 464 -22.02 23.40 17.08
C ARG A 464 -20.92 22.38 16.81
N CYS A 465 -20.97 21.79 15.63
CA CYS A 465 -19.94 20.90 15.11
C CYS A 465 -19.03 21.66 14.13
N SER A 466 -17.73 21.67 14.37
CA SER A 466 -16.77 22.27 13.43
C SER A 466 -16.48 21.32 12.26
N LYS A 467 -16.14 21.85 11.08
CA LYS A 467 -15.74 21.05 9.91
C LYS A 467 -14.56 20.12 10.23
N ALA A 468 -13.64 20.58 11.08
CA ALA A 468 -12.51 19.79 11.56
C ALA A 468 -12.97 18.66 12.51
N GLY A 469 -13.86 18.94 13.46
CA GLY A 469 -14.47 17.93 14.33
C GLY A 469 -15.18 16.84 13.54
N LEU A 470 -15.99 17.23 12.54
CA LEU A 470 -16.69 16.30 11.66
C LEU A 470 -15.72 15.43 10.84
N CYS A 471 -14.64 16.02 10.30
CA CYS A 471 -13.58 15.27 9.61
C CYS A 471 -12.92 14.23 10.52
N ARG A 472 -12.64 14.57 11.78
CA ARG A 472 -12.05 13.66 12.78
C ARG A 472 -12.98 12.49 13.11
N ALA A 473 -14.24 12.79 13.41
CA ALA A 473 -15.23 11.75 13.75
C ALA A 473 -15.47 10.78 12.58
N LEU A 474 -15.36 11.27 11.34
CA LEU A 474 -15.50 10.45 10.13
C LEU A 474 -14.18 9.81 9.67
N GLY A 475 -13.04 10.16 10.26
CA GLY A 475 -11.72 9.70 9.84
C GLY A 475 -11.34 10.14 8.41
N VAL A 476 -11.85 11.28 7.93
CA VAL A 476 -11.61 11.78 6.57
C VAL A 476 -10.85 13.10 6.54
N THR A 477 -10.16 13.37 5.44
CA THR A 477 -9.51 14.66 5.24
C THR A 477 -10.52 15.72 4.79
N PRO A 478 -10.27 17.02 5.03
CA PRO A 478 -11.13 18.10 4.52
C PRO A 478 -11.32 18.05 3.00
N TYR A 479 -10.29 17.61 2.27
CA TYR A 479 -10.34 17.40 0.83
C TYR A 479 -11.33 16.29 0.45
N LEU A 480 -11.29 15.15 1.16
CA LEU A 480 -12.20 14.04 0.92
C LEU A 480 -13.65 14.40 1.27
N LEU A 481 -13.84 15.13 2.38
CA LEU A 481 -15.16 15.64 2.78
C LEU A 481 -15.76 16.58 1.72
N GLU A 482 -14.94 17.47 1.13
CA GLU A 482 -15.37 18.37 0.05
C GLU A 482 -15.70 17.61 -1.25
N ARG A 483 -14.94 16.56 -1.54
CA ARG A 483 -15.21 15.66 -2.66
C ARG A 483 -16.51 14.90 -2.47
N TRP A 484 -16.80 14.40 -1.26
CA TRP A 484 -18.09 13.80 -0.91
C TRP A 484 -19.24 14.78 -1.04
N ARG A 485 -19.09 16.01 -0.53
CA ARG A 485 -20.05 17.11 -0.68
C ARG A 485 -20.39 17.36 -2.15
N SER A 486 -19.37 17.41 -3.00
CA SER A 486 -19.52 17.63 -4.44
C SER A 486 -19.99 16.40 -5.24
N ALA A 487 -19.96 15.21 -4.64
CA ALA A 487 -20.30 13.94 -5.29
C ALA A 487 -21.81 13.64 -5.24
N SER A 488 -22.49 14.03 -4.15
CA SER A 488 -23.90 13.74 -3.92
C SER A 488 -24.60 14.88 -3.15
N PRO A 489 -25.75 15.39 -3.64
CA PRO A 489 -26.56 16.36 -2.89
C PRO A 489 -26.98 15.84 -1.52
N LEU A 490 -27.25 14.53 -1.40
CA LEU A 490 -27.68 13.88 -0.17
C LEU A 490 -26.59 13.99 0.91
N ILE A 491 -25.32 13.74 0.55
CA ILE A 491 -24.19 13.92 1.45
C ILE A 491 -23.97 15.42 1.75
N ALA A 492 -24.13 16.30 0.77
CA ALA A 492 -23.99 17.74 0.98
C ALA A 492 -24.98 18.27 2.03
N THR A 493 -26.24 17.85 1.96
CA THR A 493 -27.27 18.20 2.96
C THR A 493 -26.92 17.65 4.34
N ALA A 494 -26.41 16.41 4.42
CA ALA A 494 -25.99 15.83 5.70
C ALA A 494 -24.82 16.60 6.32
N ILE A 495 -23.82 16.99 5.53
CA ILE A 495 -22.69 17.81 6.00
C ILE A 495 -23.17 19.18 6.47
N LYS A 496 -24.06 19.82 5.70
CA LYS A 496 -24.62 21.13 6.06
C LYS A 496 -25.34 21.09 7.40
N ARG A 497 -26.28 20.15 7.58
CA ARG A 497 -27.00 19.95 8.86
C ARG A 497 -26.07 19.66 10.02
N ALA A 498 -25.06 18.80 9.81
CA ALA A 498 -24.10 18.50 10.85
C ALA A 498 -23.34 19.74 11.32
N LEU A 499 -22.98 20.67 10.41
CA LEU A 499 -22.19 21.87 10.75
C LEU A 499 -23.02 23.04 11.28
N GLU A 500 -24.23 23.22 10.76
CA GLU A 500 -25.09 24.37 11.08
C GLU A 500 -26.06 24.08 12.24
N GLY A 501 -26.24 22.80 12.60
CA GLY A 501 -27.29 22.35 13.52
C GLY A 501 -28.62 22.11 12.79
N ASP A 502 -29.52 21.33 13.40
CA ASP A 502 -30.91 21.28 12.95
C ASP A 502 -31.57 22.59 13.41
N ALA A 503 -31.80 23.51 12.48
CA ALA A 503 -32.67 24.67 12.67
C ALA A 503 -34.13 24.27 12.50
#